data_AF-A0A3D4WV97-F1
#
_entry.id   AF-A0A3D4WV97-F1
#
_cell.length_a   1.000
_cell.length_b   1.000
_cell.length_c   1.000
_cell.angle_alpha   90.00
_cell.angle_beta   90.00
_cell.angle_gamma   90.00
#
_symmetry.space_group_name_H-M   'P 1'
#
loop_
_entity.id
_entity.type
_entity.pdbx_description
1 polymer ?
#
loop_
_entity_poly.entity_id
_entity_poly.type
_entity_poly.pdbx_seq_one_letter_code
_entity_poly.pdbx_strand_id
1 'polypeptide(L)'
;MAKHTTAQKASFTDRRTRALKLASTGHTYDDIARISREEDWEPRPYNSRQAVGADILKGYRARVAEHNEAADVHVQIELEKLDQLEAAAWKVLRARHFVVNQGVIVYMGISADEGTKRGWNSVDALRQDLIKNEDGSFKEPLEDDKPVLDAIDRLLKIADHRAKLTGIYAPVKKQLEVSGGLAVDHEINTLMASLGAGGQGTLATPAAPGERPSVVRHPGSIGKAHRATNGANASA
;
A
#
# COMPACT_ATOMS: atom_id res chain seq x y z
N MET A 1 -5.67 42.89 -16.62
CA MET A 1 -6.65 41.84 -16.25
C MET A 1 -7.03 42.03 -14.78
N ALA A 2 -8.30 42.31 -14.47
CA ALA A 2 -8.74 42.49 -13.10
C ALA A 2 -8.72 41.15 -12.35
N LYS A 3 -8.10 41.10 -11.16
CA LYS A 3 -8.10 39.91 -10.31
C LYS A 3 -9.52 39.74 -9.74
N HIS A 4 -10.07 38.52 -9.81
CA HIS A 4 -11.35 38.21 -9.18
C HIS A 4 -11.31 38.48 -7.67
N THR A 5 -12.40 39.05 -7.15
CA THR A 5 -12.58 39.26 -5.71
C THR A 5 -12.74 37.92 -4.99
N THR A 6 -12.50 37.88 -3.68
CA THR A 6 -12.68 36.65 -2.87
C THR A 6 -14.10 36.11 -2.95
N ALA A 7 -15.11 37.00 -2.98
CA ALA A 7 -16.51 36.62 -3.14
C ALA A 7 -16.78 35.94 -4.50
N GLN A 8 -16.20 36.47 -5.58
CA GLN A 8 -16.31 35.83 -6.91
C GLN A 8 -15.63 34.45 -6.92
N LYS A 9 -14.48 34.31 -6.27
CA LYS A 9 -13.80 33.00 -6.18
C LYS A 9 -14.66 31.97 -5.43
N ALA A 10 -15.33 32.38 -4.34
CA ALA A 10 -16.23 31.52 -3.58
C ALA A 10 -17.40 31.01 -4.44
N SER A 11 -18.06 31.90 -5.19
CA SER A 11 -19.18 31.49 -6.06
C SER A 11 -18.76 30.54 -7.18
N PHE A 12 -17.58 30.72 -7.77
CA PHE A 12 -17.03 29.75 -8.74
C PHE A 12 -16.73 28.38 -8.09
N THR A 13 -16.32 28.35 -6.83
CA THR A 13 -16.08 27.11 -6.08
C THR A 13 -17.40 26.39 -5.78
N ASP A 14 -18.44 27.13 -5.39
CA ASP A 14 -19.78 26.55 -5.14
C ASP A 14 -20.37 25.94 -6.41
N ARG A 15 -20.29 26.67 -7.53
CA ARG A 15 -20.73 26.19 -8.85
C ARG A 15 -20.01 24.88 -9.23
N ARG A 16 -18.70 24.83 -9.05
CA ARG A 16 -17.88 23.64 -9.30
C ARG A 16 -18.29 22.47 -8.40
N THR A 17 -18.58 22.73 -7.14
CA THR A 17 -19.02 21.71 -6.17
C THR A 17 -20.34 21.08 -6.60
N ARG A 18 -21.29 21.89 -7.06
CA ARG A 18 -22.56 21.39 -7.62
C ARG A 18 -22.35 20.56 -8.89
N ALA A 19 -21.49 21.01 -9.81
CA ALA A 19 -21.16 20.27 -11.02
C ALA A 19 -20.52 18.89 -10.72
N LEU A 20 -19.59 18.84 -9.76
CA LEU A 20 -18.98 17.58 -9.31
C LEU A 20 -20.02 16.64 -8.70
N LYS A 21 -20.99 17.16 -7.94
CA LYS A 21 -22.08 16.37 -7.36
C LYS A 21 -22.94 15.74 -8.46
N LEU A 22 -23.38 16.52 -9.46
CA LEU A 22 -24.16 15.99 -10.58
C LEU A 22 -23.38 14.97 -11.42
N ALA A 23 -22.10 15.22 -11.68
CA ALA A 23 -21.25 14.26 -12.38
C ALA A 23 -21.13 12.93 -11.61
N SER A 24 -21.01 12.99 -10.27
CA SER A 24 -20.94 11.79 -9.43
C SER A 24 -22.24 10.98 -9.40
N THR A 25 -23.39 11.58 -9.71
CA THR A 25 -24.68 10.88 -9.81
C THR A 25 -24.97 10.36 -11.23
N GLY A 26 -24.01 10.49 -12.16
CA GLY A 26 -24.12 9.97 -13.52
C GLY A 26 -24.68 10.93 -14.57
N HIS A 27 -24.85 12.22 -14.24
CA HIS A 27 -25.29 13.20 -15.24
C HIS A 27 -24.20 13.45 -16.28
N THR A 28 -24.60 13.52 -17.55
CA THR A 28 -23.67 13.85 -18.63
C THR A 28 -23.25 15.32 -18.55
N TYR A 29 -22.13 15.69 -19.19
CA TYR A 29 -21.69 17.09 -19.22
C TYR A 29 -22.69 18.02 -19.93
N ASP A 30 -23.44 17.48 -20.90
CA ASP A 30 -24.49 18.20 -21.60
C ASP A 30 -25.71 18.43 -20.66
N ASP A 31 -26.08 17.43 -19.85
CA ASP A 31 -27.10 17.57 -18.81
C ASP A 31 -26.72 18.60 -17.76
N ILE A 32 -25.47 18.58 -17.28
CA ILE A 32 -25.00 19.53 -16.26
C ILE A 32 -25.02 20.96 -16.82
N ALA A 33 -24.62 21.15 -18.08
CA ALA A 33 -24.69 22.46 -18.72
C ALA A 33 -26.15 22.94 -18.84
N ARG A 34 -27.07 22.05 -19.23
CA ARG A 34 -28.51 22.31 -19.30
C ARG A 34 -29.09 22.69 -17.94
N ILE A 35 -28.91 21.83 -16.93
CA ILE A 35 -29.37 22.04 -15.55
C ILE A 35 -28.85 23.36 -15.00
N SER A 36 -27.56 23.67 -15.22
CA SER A 36 -27.00 24.93 -14.71
C SER A 36 -27.71 26.17 -15.26
N ARG A 37 -28.21 26.13 -16.51
CA ARG A 37 -28.98 27.22 -17.12
C ARG A 37 -30.42 27.24 -16.62
N GLU A 38 -31.04 26.07 -16.45
CA GLU A 38 -32.41 25.95 -15.94
C GLU A 38 -32.54 26.46 -14.51
N GLU A 39 -31.53 26.20 -13.67
CA GLU A 39 -31.48 26.60 -12.26
C GLU A 39 -30.75 27.94 -12.01
N ASP A 40 -30.39 28.67 -13.08
CA ASP A 40 -29.70 29.97 -13.05
C ASP A 40 -28.50 30.03 -12.08
N TRP A 41 -27.54 29.12 -12.26
CA TRP A 41 -26.38 29.02 -11.37
C TRP A 41 -25.48 30.27 -11.42
N GLU A 42 -25.22 30.89 -10.28
CA GLU A 42 -24.23 31.96 -10.14
C GLU A 42 -22.77 31.45 -10.08
N PRO A 43 -21.75 32.25 -10.48
CA PRO A 43 -21.83 33.62 -11.00
C PRO A 43 -22.26 33.71 -12.47
N ARG A 44 -22.22 32.60 -13.22
CA ARG A 44 -22.93 32.38 -14.51
C ARG A 44 -23.08 30.87 -14.76
N PRO A 45 -24.17 30.44 -15.41
CA PRO A 45 -24.34 29.04 -15.80
C PRO A 45 -23.31 28.61 -16.85
N TYR A 46 -23.13 27.31 -17.04
CA TYR A 46 -22.22 26.81 -18.05
C TYR A 46 -22.79 27.03 -19.46
N ASN A 47 -21.99 27.68 -20.30
CA ASN A 47 -22.35 27.98 -21.69
C ASN A 47 -22.13 26.81 -22.65
N SER A 48 -21.38 25.79 -22.24
CA SER A 48 -20.97 24.69 -23.10
C SER A 48 -20.56 23.46 -22.28
N ARG A 49 -20.64 22.30 -22.92
CA ARG A 49 -20.09 21.03 -22.42
C ARG A 49 -18.61 21.13 -22.05
N GLN A 50 -17.83 21.83 -22.87
CA GLN A 50 -16.39 22.01 -22.68
C GLN A 50 -16.09 22.80 -21.40
N ALA A 51 -16.88 23.85 -21.11
CA ALA A 51 -16.75 24.62 -19.88
C ALA A 51 -17.04 23.77 -18.63
N VAL A 52 -18.04 22.88 -18.68
CA VAL A 52 -18.32 21.91 -17.61
C VAL A 52 -17.13 20.99 -17.40
N GLY A 53 -16.62 20.37 -18.47
CA GLY A 53 -15.50 19.43 -18.40
C GLY A 53 -14.23 20.08 -17.81
N ALA A 54 -13.90 21.29 -18.24
CA ALA A 54 -12.74 22.03 -17.73
C ALA A 54 -12.85 22.36 -16.22
N ASP A 55 -14.04 22.77 -15.76
CA ASP A 55 -14.25 23.15 -14.36
C ASP A 55 -14.29 21.91 -13.44
N ILE A 56 -14.89 20.82 -13.90
CA ILE A 56 -14.87 19.52 -13.22
C ILE A 56 -13.44 19.00 -13.10
N LEU A 57 -12.65 19.01 -14.18
CA LEU A 57 -11.25 18.58 -14.16
C LEU A 57 -10.42 19.40 -13.17
N LYS A 58 -10.64 20.72 -13.14
CA LYS A 58 -10.02 21.61 -12.15
C LYS A 58 -10.39 21.22 -10.71
N GLY A 59 -11.64 20.81 -10.49
CA GLY A 59 -12.12 20.35 -9.19
C GLY A 59 -11.50 19.02 -8.75
N TYR A 60 -11.41 18.05 -9.66
CA TYR A 60 -10.71 16.80 -9.38
C TYR A 60 -9.24 17.04 -9.05
N ARG A 61 -8.55 17.89 -9.81
CA ARG A 61 -7.15 18.25 -9.52
C ARG A 61 -7.00 18.91 -8.15
N ALA A 62 -7.91 19.81 -7.77
CA ALA A 62 -7.90 20.42 -6.45
C ALA A 62 -8.10 19.38 -5.33
N ARG A 63 -9.08 18.48 -5.45
CA ARG A 63 -9.30 17.40 -4.47
C ARG A 63 -8.13 16.42 -4.39
N VAL A 64 -7.51 16.09 -5.52
CA VAL A 64 -6.30 15.26 -5.55
C VAL A 64 -5.15 15.99 -4.86
N ALA A 65 -4.98 17.29 -5.08
CA ALA A 65 -3.98 18.08 -4.38
C ALA A 65 -4.22 18.10 -2.87
N GLU A 66 -5.45 18.37 -2.42
CA GLU A 66 -5.82 18.30 -0.99
C GLU A 66 -5.56 16.92 -0.38
N HIS A 67 -5.91 15.85 -1.10
CA HIS A 67 -5.64 14.48 -0.66
C HIS A 67 -4.13 14.18 -0.60
N ASN A 68 -3.36 14.69 -1.56
CA ASN A 68 -1.90 14.53 -1.56
C ASN A 68 -1.27 15.30 -0.41
N GLU A 69 -1.70 16.53 -0.13
CA GLU A 69 -1.23 17.30 1.04
C GLU A 69 -1.54 16.56 2.35
N ALA A 70 -2.74 15.98 2.49
CA ALA A 70 -3.07 15.15 3.65
C ALA A 70 -2.18 13.90 3.72
N ALA A 71 -1.90 13.25 2.58
CA ALA A 71 -1.00 12.11 2.52
C ALA A 71 0.44 12.50 2.91
N ASP A 72 0.92 13.67 2.50
CA ASP A 72 2.25 14.18 2.83
C ASP A 72 2.41 14.38 4.34
N VAL A 73 1.38 14.88 5.03
CA VAL A 73 1.37 14.98 6.50
C VAL A 73 1.49 13.60 7.14
N HIS A 74 0.78 12.60 6.64
CA HIS A 74 0.88 11.23 7.15
C HIS A 74 2.26 10.61 6.90
N VAL A 75 2.85 10.83 5.72
CA VAL A 75 4.21 10.40 5.40
C VAL A 75 5.21 11.03 6.37
N GLN A 76 5.06 12.33 6.65
CA GLN A 76 5.95 13.04 7.56
C GLN A 76 5.90 12.47 8.99
N ILE A 77 4.69 12.23 9.53
CA ILE A 77 4.52 11.61 10.86
C ILE A 77 5.19 10.24 10.91
N GLU A 78 5.06 9.45 9.86
CA GLU A 78 5.65 8.12 9.82
C GLU A 78 7.19 8.19 9.72
N LEU A 79 7.74 9.13 8.96
CA LEU A 79 9.19 9.38 8.92
C LEU A 79 9.75 9.76 10.29
N GLU A 80 9.05 10.61 11.05
CA GLU A 80 9.44 10.98 12.41
C GLU A 80 9.48 9.77 13.36
N LYS A 81 8.53 8.84 13.25
CA LYS A 81 8.56 7.59 14.02
C LYS A 81 9.75 6.71 13.61
N LEU A 82 10.05 6.63 12.32
CA LEU A 82 11.20 5.87 11.83
C LEU A 82 12.52 6.47 12.33
N ASP A 83 12.64 7.80 12.39
CA ASP A 83 13.82 8.48 12.97
C ASP A 83 14.00 8.13 14.45
N GLN A 84 12.90 8.08 15.23
CA GLN A 84 12.95 7.67 16.63
C GLN A 84 13.39 6.21 16.80
N LEU A 85 12.86 5.30 15.97
CA LEU A 85 13.24 3.89 15.98
C LEU A 85 14.71 3.68 15.57
N GLU A 86 15.16 4.44 14.58
CA GLU A 86 16.55 4.44 14.13
C GLU A 86 17.49 4.92 15.25
N ALA A 87 17.16 6.02 15.92
CA ALA A 87 17.93 6.52 17.07
C ALA A 87 18.01 5.49 18.20
N ALA A 88 16.91 4.78 18.48
CA ALA A 88 16.89 3.71 19.47
C ALA A 88 17.78 2.53 19.07
N ALA A 89 17.73 2.09 17.80
CA ALA A 89 18.60 1.02 17.29
C ALA A 89 20.09 1.43 17.35
N TRP A 90 20.42 2.68 17.00
CA TRP A 90 21.79 3.20 17.14
C TRP A 90 22.28 3.23 18.59
N LYS A 91 21.38 3.49 19.55
CA LYS A 91 21.73 3.41 20.97
C LYS A 91 22.12 1.99 21.38
N VAL A 92 21.41 0.98 20.87
CA VAL A 92 21.76 -0.42 21.08
C VAL A 92 23.13 -0.68 20.46
N LEU A 93 23.36 -0.37 19.19
CA LEU A 93 24.64 -0.63 18.51
C LEU A 93 25.88 -0.01 19.19
N ARG A 94 25.73 1.13 19.86
CA ARG A 94 26.83 1.78 20.59
C ARG A 94 27.04 1.24 22.01
N ALA A 95 26.07 0.52 22.55
CA ALA A 95 26.19 -0.09 23.87
C ALA A 95 27.09 -1.33 23.81
N ARG A 96 27.78 -1.61 24.92
CA ARG A 96 28.44 -2.91 25.12
C ARG A 96 27.40 -3.90 25.62
N HIS A 97 27.38 -5.09 25.04
CA HIS A 97 26.44 -6.13 25.38
C HIS A 97 27.19 -7.33 25.94
N PHE A 98 26.62 -7.96 26.95
CA PHE A 98 27.19 -9.11 27.62
C PHE A 98 26.16 -10.22 27.72
N VAL A 99 26.62 -11.47 27.64
CA VAL A 99 25.74 -12.63 27.79
C VAL A 99 25.29 -12.74 29.24
N VAL A 100 23.96 -12.81 29.44
CA VAL A 100 23.34 -13.00 30.77
C VAL A 100 22.60 -14.33 30.80
N ASN A 101 22.86 -15.15 31.82
CA ASN A 101 22.13 -16.37 32.10
C ASN A 101 21.52 -16.30 33.50
N GLN A 102 20.19 -16.41 33.62
CA GLN A 102 19.46 -16.33 34.89
C GLN A 102 19.76 -15.06 35.71
N GLY A 103 19.97 -13.93 35.04
CA GLY A 103 20.29 -12.65 35.69
C GLY A 103 21.78 -12.47 36.04
N VAL A 104 22.62 -13.44 35.70
CA VAL A 104 24.07 -13.43 35.97
C VAL A 104 24.86 -13.25 34.67
N ILE A 105 25.87 -12.37 34.70
CA ILE A 105 26.80 -12.16 33.56
C ILE A 105 27.72 -13.38 33.42
N VAL A 106 27.85 -13.88 32.20
CA VAL A 106 28.75 -14.99 31.87
C VAL A 106 30.13 -14.43 31.52
N TYR A 107 31.18 -15.06 32.05
CA TYR A 107 32.57 -14.67 31.81
C TYR A 107 33.30 -15.75 31.02
N MET A 108 34.27 -15.35 30.20
CA MET A 108 35.12 -16.30 29.49
C MET A 108 36.20 -16.81 30.45
N GLY A 109 36.12 -18.08 30.82
CA GLY A 109 37.18 -18.76 31.59
C GLY A 109 37.95 -19.72 30.70
N ILE A 110 39.28 -19.60 30.68
CA ILE A 110 40.17 -20.66 30.19
C ILE A 110 40.36 -21.61 31.38
N SER A 111 39.85 -22.83 31.29
CA SER A 111 40.16 -23.88 32.29
C SER A 111 41.60 -24.32 32.05
N ALA A 112 42.43 -24.26 33.10
CA ALA A 112 43.85 -24.64 33.07
C ALA A 112 44.04 -26.17 33.14
N ASP A 113 42.96 -26.91 33.35
CA ASP A 113 42.89 -28.35 33.52
C ASP A 113 42.96 -29.02 32.14
N GLU A 114 44.10 -29.62 31.84
CA GLU A 114 44.44 -30.27 30.58
C GLU A 114 43.35 -31.26 30.08
N GLY A 115 42.85 -31.01 28.87
CA GLY A 115 42.32 -32.07 27.99
C GLY A 115 40.81 -32.12 27.73
N THR A 116 39.93 -31.41 28.45
CA THR A 116 38.48 -31.63 28.29
C THR A 116 37.62 -30.37 28.38
N LYS A 117 37.14 -29.91 27.21
CA LYS A 117 35.97 -29.03 26.98
C LYS A 117 36.05 -27.61 27.58
N ARG A 118 36.10 -26.60 26.68
CA ARG A 118 35.72 -25.20 27.00
C ARG A 118 34.29 -25.18 27.55
N GLY A 119 34.16 -25.02 28.86
CA GLY A 119 32.89 -24.94 29.58
C GLY A 119 32.50 -23.49 29.92
N TRP A 120 31.21 -23.26 30.15
CA TRP A 120 30.64 -21.95 30.44
C TRP A 120 30.36 -21.85 31.93
N ASN A 121 31.01 -20.91 32.62
CA ASN A 121 30.83 -20.71 34.06
C ASN A 121 29.97 -19.47 34.31
N SER A 122 28.78 -19.67 34.89
CA SER A 122 27.95 -18.59 35.43
C SER A 122 28.51 -18.18 36.79
N VAL A 123 28.77 -16.89 37.02
CA VAL A 123 29.32 -16.42 38.30
C VAL A 123 28.24 -15.70 39.09
N ASP A 124 27.62 -16.42 40.02
CA ASP A 124 26.67 -15.80 40.94
C ASP A 124 27.32 -14.59 41.66
N ALA A 125 26.60 -13.48 41.76
CA ALA A 125 27.15 -12.14 42.06
C ALA A 125 27.84 -12.01 43.44
N LEU A 126 27.79 -13.07 44.25
CA LEU A 126 28.30 -13.14 45.62
C LEU A 126 29.70 -13.75 45.75
N ARG A 127 30.37 -14.15 44.66
CA ARG A 127 31.76 -14.64 44.72
C ARG A 127 32.70 -13.89 43.77
N GLN A 128 33.16 -12.72 44.21
CA GLN A 128 34.22 -11.96 43.52
C GLN A 128 35.51 -12.77 43.31
N ASP A 129 35.74 -13.78 44.16
CA ASP A 129 36.90 -14.66 44.11
C ASP A 129 36.92 -15.56 42.86
N LEU A 130 35.76 -15.84 42.25
CA LEU A 130 35.63 -16.66 41.03
C LEU A 130 35.85 -15.89 39.72
N ILE A 131 35.85 -14.55 39.80
CA ILE A 131 36.08 -13.66 38.65
C ILE A 131 37.59 -13.46 38.43
N LYS A 132 38.43 -13.81 39.41
CA LYS A 132 39.88 -13.73 39.25
C LYS A 132 40.43 -15.01 38.62
N ASN A 133 41.38 -14.85 37.71
CA ASN A 133 42.26 -15.89 37.18
C ASN A 133 43.31 -16.26 38.24
N GLU A 134 44.05 -17.34 38.01
CA GLU A 134 45.10 -17.84 38.92
C GLU A 134 46.25 -16.83 39.11
N ASP A 135 46.46 -15.95 38.13
CA ASP A 135 47.41 -14.83 38.17
C ASP A 135 46.87 -13.58 38.89
N GLY A 136 45.62 -13.62 39.36
CA GLY A 136 44.92 -12.51 39.99
C GLY A 136 44.28 -11.52 39.02
N SER A 137 44.35 -11.72 37.70
CA SER A 137 43.67 -10.87 36.71
C SER A 137 42.16 -11.15 36.68
N PHE A 138 41.32 -10.20 36.27
CA PHE A 138 39.89 -10.46 36.12
C PHE A 138 39.58 -11.19 34.81
N LYS A 139 38.62 -12.13 34.84
CA LYS A 139 38.04 -12.74 33.64
C LYS A 139 37.27 -11.68 32.86
N GLU A 140 37.44 -11.65 31.56
CA GLU A 140 36.70 -10.74 30.69
C GLU A 140 35.25 -11.23 30.55
N PRO A 141 34.24 -10.35 30.75
CA PRO A 141 32.85 -10.66 30.45
C PRO A 141 32.71 -11.15 29.01
N LEU A 142 31.87 -12.15 28.80
CA LEU A 142 31.60 -12.63 27.45
C LEU A 142 30.70 -11.63 26.72
N GLU A 143 31.21 -11.04 25.64
CA GLU A 143 30.46 -10.13 24.79
C GLU A 143 29.36 -10.87 24.03
N ASP A 144 28.19 -10.24 23.92
CA ASP A 144 27.03 -10.77 23.16
C ASP A 144 26.80 -9.96 21.89
N ASP A 145 27.05 -10.58 20.73
CA ASP A 145 26.83 -9.94 19.43
C ASP A 145 25.37 -10.01 18.98
N LYS A 146 24.51 -10.81 19.63
CA LYS A 146 23.12 -11.00 19.18
C LYS A 146 22.32 -9.69 19.20
N PRO A 147 22.34 -8.86 20.25
CA PRO A 147 21.66 -7.56 20.24
C PRO A 147 22.15 -6.63 19.12
N VAL A 148 23.44 -6.72 18.75
CA VAL A 148 24.02 -5.94 17.66
C VAL A 148 23.45 -6.40 16.32
N LEU A 149 23.43 -7.71 16.05
CA LEU A 149 22.87 -8.27 14.82
C LEU A 149 21.37 -7.98 14.69
N ASP A 150 20.62 -8.12 15.79
CA ASP A 150 19.19 -7.79 15.84
C ASP A 150 18.97 -6.29 15.54
N ALA A 151 19.81 -5.40 16.07
CA ALA A 151 19.72 -3.96 15.79
C ALA A 151 20.05 -3.62 14.33
N ILE A 152 21.04 -4.28 13.72
CA ILE A 152 21.35 -4.13 12.29
C ILE A 152 20.14 -4.54 11.42
N ASP A 153 19.52 -5.69 11.70
CA ASP A 153 18.33 -6.14 10.97
C ASP A 153 17.17 -5.14 11.11
N ARG A 154 16.98 -4.55 12.30
CA ARG A 154 15.98 -3.49 12.49
C ARG A 154 16.31 -2.23 11.69
N LEU A 155 17.56 -1.80 11.63
CA LEU A 155 17.97 -0.67 10.79
C LEU A 155 17.72 -0.92 9.31
N LEU A 156 18.02 -2.12 8.81
CA LEU A 156 17.73 -2.49 7.42
C LEU A 156 16.23 -2.43 7.10
N LYS A 157 15.39 -2.95 8.01
CA LYS A 157 13.92 -2.87 7.87
C LYS A 157 13.40 -1.43 7.90
N ILE A 158 13.99 -0.57 8.74
CA ILE A 158 13.65 0.86 8.80
C ILE A 158 14.04 1.55 7.49
N ALA A 159 15.25 1.28 6.97
CA ALA A 159 15.72 1.83 5.70
C ALA A 159 14.81 1.43 4.53
N ASP A 160 14.42 0.15 4.46
CA ASP A 160 13.47 -0.35 3.46
C ASP A 160 12.11 0.35 3.56
N HIS A 161 11.61 0.56 4.78
CA HIS A 161 10.33 1.26 4.98
C HIS A 161 10.41 2.73 4.57
N ARG A 162 11.50 3.42 4.94
CA ARG A 162 11.76 4.82 4.53
C ARG A 162 11.82 4.94 3.01
N ALA A 163 12.49 4.02 2.34
CA ALA A 163 12.61 4.02 0.89
C ALA A 163 11.28 3.76 0.16
N LYS A 164 10.35 2.99 0.78
CA LYS A 164 8.97 2.83 0.29
C LYS A 164 8.15 4.10 0.45
N LEU A 165 8.22 4.76 1.61
CA LEU A 165 7.49 6.00 1.87
C LEU A 165 7.94 7.17 0.98
N THR A 166 9.25 7.28 0.76
CA THR A 166 9.84 8.33 -0.09
C THR A 166 9.72 8.04 -1.59
N GLY A 167 9.28 6.83 -1.96
CA GLY A 167 9.16 6.43 -3.36
C GLY A 167 10.50 6.20 -4.07
N ILE A 168 11.62 6.05 -3.35
CA ILE A 168 12.93 5.71 -3.95
C ILE A 168 12.85 4.35 -4.65
N TYR A 169 12.09 3.41 -4.07
CA TYR A 169 11.76 2.13 -4.70
C TYR A 169 10.43 2.15 -5.45
N ALA A 170 9.88 3.33 -5.78
CA ALA A 170 8.70 3.37 -6.63
C ALA A 170 9.03 2.61 -7.92
N PRO A 171 8.18 1.66 -8.34
CA PRO A 171 8.44 0.90 -9.54
C PRO A 171 8.64 1.89 -10.69
N VAL A 172 9.81 1.82 -11.33
CA VAL A 172 10.10 2.61 -12.53
C VAL A 172 8.96 2.33 -13.48
N LYS A 173 8.11 3.33 -13.72
CA LYS A 173 7.00 3.21 -14.68
C LYS A 173 7.66 2.94 -16.02
N LYS A 174 7.78 1.66 -16.39
CA LYS A 174 8.15 1.28 -17.74
C LYS A 174 7.05 1.87 -18.60
N GLN A 175 7.41 2.88 -19.37
CA GLN A 175 6.54 3.50 -20.34
C GLN A 175 6.31 2.42 -21.40
N LEU A 176 5.31 1.56 -21.16
CA LEU A 176 4.72 0.73 -22.19
C LEU A 176 4.06 1.73 -23.12
N GLU A 177 4.80 2.15 -24.14
CA GLU A 177 4.20 2.67 -25.36
C GLU A 177 3.31 1.56 -25.90
N VAL A 178 2.05 1.56 -25.46
CA VAL A 178 0.99 0.90 -26.19
C VAL A 178 0.86 1.71 -27.46
N SER A 179 1.59 1.30 -28.50
CA SER A 179 1.54 1.89 -29.81
C SER A 179 0.09 1.84 -30.32
N GLY A 180 -0.60 2.97 -30.13
CA GLY A 180 -1.79 3.37 -30.87
C GLY A 180 -3.09 2.63 -30.54
N GLY A 181 -3.95 3.28 -29.75
CA GLY A 181 -5.40 3.03 -29.79
C GLY A 181 -5.98 3.09 -31.21
N LEU A 182 -5.32 3.79 -32.16
CA LEU A 182 -5.71 3.80 -33.57
C LEU A 182 -5.54 2.44 -34.28
N ALA A 183 -4.57 1.61 -33.89
CA ALA A 183 -4.39 0.28 -34.49
C ALA A 183 -5.46 -0.70 -33.97
N VAL A 184 -5.76 -0.62 -32.67
CA VAL A 184 -6.82 -1.41 -32.03
C VAL A 184 -8.20 -0.97 -32.53
N ASP A 185 -8.46 0.33 -32.64
CA ASP A 185 -9.74 0.85 -33.16
C ASP A 185 -9.92 0.50 -34.65
N HIS A 186 -8.84 0.45 -35.45
CA HIS A 186 -8.89 -0.02 -36.84
C HIS A 186 -9.18 -1.52 -36.92
N GLU A 187 -8.54 -2.35 -36.08
CA GLU A 187 -8.84 -3.79 -36.01
C GLU A 187 -10.27 -4.05 -35.52
N ILE A 188 -10.75 -3.33 -34.51
CA ILE A 188 -12.13 -3.43 -34.02
C ILE A 188 -13.11 -3.06 -35.15
N ASN A 189 -12.86 -1.97 -35.88
CA ASN A 189 -13.70 -1.58 -37.01
C ASN A 189 -13.64 -2.59 -38.17
N THR A 190 -12.47 -3.17 -38.43
CA THR A 190 -12.31 -4.21 -39.46
C THR A 190 -13.06 -5.49 -39.07
N LEU A 191 -12.98 -5.90 -37.81
CA LEU A 191 -13.71 -7.04 -37.27
C LEU A 191 -15.22 -6.79 -37.28
N MET A 192 -15.68 -5.61 -36.85
CA MET A 192 -17.10 -5.24 -36.92
C MET A 192 -17.62 -5.20 -38.36
N ALA A 193 -16.81 -4.72 -39.31
CA ALA A 193 -17.15 -4.77 -40.74
C ALA A 193 -17.23 -6.21 -41.26
N SER A 194 -16.30 -7.10 -40.85
CA SER A 194 -16.32 -8.52 -41.25
C SER A 194 -17.53 -9.28 -40.66
N LEU A 195 -17.89 -8.99 -39.41
CA LEU A 195 -19.06 -9.58 -38.73
C LEU A 195 -20.37 -9.02 -39.29
N GLY A 196 -20.42 -7.73 -39.63
CA GLY A 196 -21.56 -7.11 -40.31
C GLY A 196 -21.73 -7.60 -41.76
N ALA A 197 -20.64 -7.88 -42.46
CA ALA A 197 -20.66 -8.42 -43.83
C ALA A 197 -20.98 -9.92 -43.89
N GLY A 198 -20.67 -10.69 -42.83
CA GLY A 198 -21.04 -12.10 -42.70
C GLY A 198 -22.51 -12.37 -42.34
N GLY A 199 -23.28 -11.32 -42.03
CA GLY A 199 -24.68 -11.41 -41.58
C GLY A 199 -25.73 -11.62 -42.68
N GLN A 200 -25.34 -11.68 -43.97
CA GLN A 200 -26.26 -12.00 -45.08
C GLN A 200 -26.13 -13.44 -45.58
N GLY A 201 -25.79 -14.38 -44.70
CA GLY A 201 -26.05 -15.78 -44.92
C GLY A 201 -27.56 -16.02 -44.93
N THR A 202 -28.14 -16.12 -46.13
CA THR A 202 -29.44 -16.72 -46.47
C THR A 202 -30.06 -17.53 -45.32
N LEU A 203 -31.04 -16.94 -44.64
CA LEU A 203 -31.97 -17.65 -43.77
C LEU A 203 -32.82 -18.57 -44.65
N ALA A 204 -32.30 -19.78 -44.89
CA ALA A 204 -33.10 -20.89 -45.39
C ALA A 204 -34.26 -21.14 -44.42
N THR A 205 -35.45 -21.24 -44.99
CA THR A 205 -36.71 -21.58 -44.35
C THR A 205 -36.55 -22.71 -43.32
N PRO A 206 -36.97 -22.54 -42.06
CA PRO A 206 -36.91 -23.61 -41.08
C PRO A 206 -37.94 -24.69 -41.43
N ALA A 207 -37.42 -25.88 -41.74
CA ALA A 207 -38.19 -27.11 -41.85
C ALA A 207 -38.77 -27.51 -40.48
N ALA A 208 -39.86 -28.26 -40.57
CA ALA A 208 -40.78 -28.72 -39.53
C ALA A 208 -40.14 -29.35 -38.26
N PRO A 209 -40.89 -29.41 -37.14
CA PRO A 209 -40.36 -29.76 -35.82
C PRO A 209 -40.19 -31.27 -35.67
N GLY A 210 -38.95 -31.74 -35.70
CA GLY A 210 -38.57 -33.12 -35.41
C GLY A 210 -37.49 -33.18 -34.33
N GLU A 211 -37.81 -33.88 -33.25
CA GLU A 211 -36.92 -34.47 -32.23
C GLU A 211 -36.04 -33.53 -31.40
N ARG A 212 -36.42 -33.42 -30.12
CA ARG A 212 -35.63 -32.82 -29.05
C ARG A 212 -34.52 -33.81 -28.63
N PRO A 213 -33.23 -33.51 -28.78
CA PRO A 213 -32.19 -34.25 -28.09
C PRO A 213 -32.22 -33.92 -26.58
N SER A 214 -32.19 -34.98 -25.81
CA SER A 214 -32.20 -35.07 -24.36
C SER A 214 -31.15 -34.19 -23.67
N VAL A 215 -31.60 -33.46 -22.66
CA VAL A 215 -30.81 -32.68 -21.70
C VAL A 215 -29.78 -33.58 -21.01
N VAL A 216 -28.50 -33.42 -21.35
CA VAL A 216 -27.40 -33.97 -20.55
C VAL A 216 -27.21 -33.08 -19.33
N ARG A 217 -27.81 -33.48 -18.21
CA ARG A 217 -27.51 -32.91 -16.88
C ARG A 217 -26.08 -33.29 -16.52
N HIS A 218 -25.18 -32.31 -16.38
CA HIS A 218 -23.92 -32.50 -15.67
C HIS A 218 -24.17 -32.37 -14.15
N PRO A 219 -23.93 -33.42 -13.36
CA PRO A 219 -23.90 -33.31 -11.91
C PRO A 219 -22.46 -32.98 -11.45
N GLY A 220 -22.31 -31.92 -10.67
CA GLY A 220 -21.22 -31.82 -9.71
C GLY A 220 -20.29 -30.61 -9.85
N SER A 221 -20.52 -29.60 -9.02
CA SER A 221 -19.41 -29.04 -8.24
C SER A 221 -19.89 -28.73 -6.83
N ILE A 222 -19.52 -29.65 -5.96
CA ILE A 222 -19.66 -29.72 -4.52
C ILE A 222 -19.25 -28.41 -3.84
N GLY A 223 -20.09 -27.95 -2.91
CA GLY A 223 -19.84 -26.77 -2.10
C GLY A 223 -18.65 -26.95 -1.15
N LYS A 224 -17.91 -25.86 -0.93
CA LYS A 224 -17.03 -25.72 0.23
C LYS A 224 -17.78 -24.96 1.31
N ALA A 225 -18.26 -25.70 2.31
CA ALA A 225 -18.67 -25.14 3.59
C ALA A 225 -17.42 -24.63 4.32
N HIS A 226 -17.31 -23.31 4.50
CA HIS A 226 -16.36 -22.74 5.43
C HIS A 226 -16.90 -22.91 6.85
N ARG A 227 -16.24 -23.80 7.59
CA ARG A 227 -16.41 -24.11 9.00
C ARG A 227 -16.07 -22.88 9.84
N ALA A 228 -17.09 -22.28 10.48
CA ALA A 228 -16.90 -21.34 11.56
C ALA A 228 -16.37 -22.11 12.79
N THR A 229 -15.13 -21.85 13.20
CA THR A 229 -14.63 -22.25 14.51
C THR A 229 -14.89 -21.11 15.49
N ASN A 230 -15.94 -21.28 16.29
CA ASN A 230 -16.14 -20.57 17.56
C ASN A 230 -14.98 -20.90 18.50
N GLY A 231 -14.20 -19.89 18.87
CA GLY A 231 -13.25 -19.95 19.98
C GLY A 231 -13.69 -18.97 21.07
N ALA A 232 -14.70 -19.35 21.84
CA ALA A 232 -14.98 -18.72 23.13
C ALA A 232 -13.97 -19.27 24.14
N ASN A 233 -13.10 -18.41 24.68
CA ASN A 233 -12.34 -18.72 25.87
C ASN A 233 -12.68 -17.66 26.93
N ALA A 234 -13.53 -18.10 27.85
CA ALA A 234 -13.73 -17.50 29.17
C ALA A 234 -12.99 -18.37 30.20
N SER A 235 -12.80 -17.83 31.41
CA SER A 235 -12.06 -18.36 32.57
C SER A 235 -10.59 -17.90 32.61
N ALA A 236 -10.07 -17.33 33.70
CA ALA A 236 -10.56 -17.12 35.06
C ALA A 236 -9.86 -15.88 35.67
#